data_AF-A5D012-F1
#
_entry.id   AF-A5D012-F1
#
_cell.length_a   1.000
_cell.length_b   1.000
_cell.length_c   1.000
_cell.angle_alpha   90.00
_cell.angle_beta   90.00
_cell.angle_gamma   90.00
#
_symmetry.space_group_name_H-M   'P 1'
#
loop_
_entity.id
_entity.type
_entity.pdbx_description
1 polymer ?
#
loop_
_entity_poly.entity_id
_entity_poly.type
_entity_poly.pdbx_seq_one_letter_code
_entity_poly.pdbx_strand_id
1 'polypeptide(L)'
;MNEMEKALLSEERELLNRFTLQAAVFLLFLYVICFWAGLNFLREDIFKHCFNPSRHLIVAQNPNTFEILAWKDVLGNVYTGGDLQVRLFPYALFVLGLVEAAVLTGVYHLLKWHCSLMLLFNRGAPAGSRGNPSNTGCL
;
A
#
# COMPACT_ATOMS: atom_id res chain seq x y z
N MET A 1 -18.52 7.61 6.92
CA MET A 1 -18.45 7.47 8.40
C MET A 1 -19.76 6.83 8.82
N ASN A 2 -19.77 5.51 8.95
CA ASN A 2 -20.99 4.71 8.86
C ASN A 2 -21.73 4.70 10.20
N GLU A 3 -23.06 4.69 10.15
CA GLU A 3 -23.95 4.65 11.32
C GLU A 3 -23.64 3.50 12.30
N MET A 4 -23.06 2.39 11.83
CA MET A 4 -22.55 1.30 12.68
C MET A 4 -21.44 1.74 13.65
N GLU A 5 -20.59 2.67 13.25
CA GLU A 5 -19.49 3.15 14.09
C GLU A 5 -20.02 4.00 15.25
N LYS A 6 -21.16 4.68 15.06
CA LYS A 6 -21.89 5.43 16.09
C LYS A 6 -22.59 4.53 17.10
N ALA A 7 -22.92 3.30 16.72
CA ALA A 7 -23.59 2.32 17.60
C ALA A 7 -22.63 1.57 18.54
N LEU A 8 -21.31 1.68 18.35
CA LEU A 8 -20.29 1.05 19.20
C LEU A 8 -20.03 1.87 20.48
N LEU A 9 -19.78 1.18 21.60
CA LEU A 9 -19.39 1.80 22.87
C LEU A 9 -18.03 2.50 22.74
N SER A 10 -17.77 3.50 23.58
CA SER A 10 -16.50 4.26 23.56
C SER A 10 -15.26 3.39 23.78
N GLU A 11 -15.35 2.34 24.61
CA GLU A 11 -14.24 1.40 24.85
C GLU A 11 -13.92 0.53 23.62
N GLU A 12 -14.94 0.05 22.90
CA GLU A 12 -14.76 -0.77 21.68
C GLU A 12 -14.16 0.06 20.54
N ARG A 13 -14.46 1.36 20.48
CA ARG A 13 -13.85 2.30 19.53
C ARG A 13 -12.35 2.47 19.75
N GLU A 14 -11.87 2.50 21.00
CA GLU A 14 -10.42 2.62 21.27
C GLU A 14 -9.66 1.37 20.83
N LEU A 15 -10.20 0.18 21.09
CA LEU A 15 -9.64 -1.08 20.61
C LEU A 15 -9.62 -1.10 19.07
N LEU A 16 -10.73 -0.76 18.43
CA LEU A 16 -10.83 -0.69 16.97
C LEU A 16 -9.80 0.30 16.40
N ASN A 17 -9.60 1.47 17.02
CA ASN A 17 -8.63 2.45 16.57
C ASN A 17 -7.19 1.95 16.68
N ARG A 18 -6.82 1.24 17.75
CA ARG A 18 -5.47 0.66 17.89
C ARG A 18 -5.21 -0.41 16.81
N PHE A 19 -6.19 -1.30 16.57
CA PHE A 19 -6.10 -2.29 15.50
C PHE A 19 -6.06 -1.65 14.12
N THR A 20 -6.88 -0.62 13.90
CA THR A 20 -6.93 0.11 12.63
C THR A 20 -5.61 0.84 12.37
N LEU A 21 -5.01 1.45 13.40
CA LEU A 21 -3.70 2.09 13.30
C LEU A 21 -2.61 1.06 12.96
N GLN A 22 -2.60 -0.08 13.65
CA GLN A 22 -1.61 -1.14 13.38
C GLN A 22 -1.77 -1.70 11.96
N ALA A 23 -3.00 -1.93 11.51
CA ALA A 23 -3.29 -2.37 10.15
C ALA A 23 -2.88 -1.31 9.11
N ALA A 24 -3.14 -0.03 9.38
CA ALA A 24 -2.75 1.06 8.50
C ALA A 24 -1.22 1.16 8.36
N VAL A 25 -0.48 1.04 9.47
CA VAL A 25 0.99 0.99 9.46
C VAL A 25 1.48 -0.21 8.64
N PHE A 26 0.90 -1.40 8.84
CA PHE A 26 1.26 -2.58 8.06
C PHE A 26 0.98 -2.41 6.57
N LEU A 27 -0.18 -1.89 6.20
CA LEU A 27 -0.55 -1.60 4.81
C LEU A 27 0.37 -0.55 4.17
N LEU A 28 0.83 0.44 4.94
CA LEU A 28 1.80 1.43 4.48
C LEU A 28 3.15 0.78 4.17
N PHE A 29 3.65 -0.10 5.04
CA PHE A 29 4.88 -0.85 4.76
C PHE A 29 4.73 -1.72 3.51
N LEU A 30 3.60 -2.41 3.38
CA LEU A 30 3.30 -3.23 2.21
C LEU A 30 3.24 -2.38 0.93
N TYR A 31 2.62 -1.20 0.99
CA TYR A 31 2.58 -0.24 -0.13
C TYR A 31 3.99 0.13 -0.60
N VAL A 32 4.88 0.51 0.32
CA VAL A 32 6.25 0.91 -0.04
C VAL A 32 6.99 -0.25 -0.71
N ILE A 33 6.85 -1.47 -0.21
CA ILE A 33 7.49 -2.66 -0.79
C ILE A 33 6.92 -2.96 -2.18
N CYS A 34 5.59 -2.96 -2.33
CA CYS A 34 4.92 -3.19 -3.60
C CYS A 34 5.30 -2.13 -4.63
N PHE A 35 5.24 -0.86 -4.26
CA PHE A 35 5.59 0.26 -5.14
C PHE A 35 7.04 0.17 -5.59
N TRP A 36 7.96 -0.16 -4.67
CA TRP A 36 9.37 -0.34 -4.99
C TRP A 36 9.59 -1.52 -5.95
N ALA A 37 8.94 -2.65 -5.71
CA ALA A 37 9.02 -3.81 -6.59
C ALA A 37 8.44 -3.50 -7.98
N GLY A 38 7.27 -2.87 -8.03
CA GLY A 38 6.60 -2.46 -9.26
C GLY A 38 7.40 -1.43 -10.05
N LEU A 39 8.03 -0.46 -9.39
CA LEU A 39 8.93 0.50 -10.00
C LEU A 39 10.13 -0.19 -10.68
N ASN A 40 10.77 -1.13 -9.98
CA ASN A 40 11.89 -1.89 -10.54
C ASN A 40 11.43 -2.75 -11.72
N PHE A 41 10.30 -3.43 -11.61
CA PHE A 41 9.72 -4.21 -12.70
C PHE A 41 9.40 -3.34 -13.93
N LEU A 42 8.76 -2.18 -13.74
CA LEU A 42 8.48 -1.25 -14.84
C LEU A 42 9.76 -0.79 -15.52
N ARG A 43 10.80 -0.44 -14.75
CA ARG A 43 12.07 0.04 -15.30
C ARG A 43 12.88 -1.06 -15.99
N GLU A 44 12.90 -2.26 -15.42
CA GLU A 44 13.73 -3.36 -15.91
C GLU A 44 13.11 -4.10 -17.10
N ASP A 45 11.82 -4.40 -17.03
CA ASP A 45 11.16 -5.32 -17.95
C ASP A 45 10.29 -4.62 -19.00
N ILE A 46 9.65 -3.50 -18.66
CA ILE A 46 8.69 -2.82 -19.54
C ILE A 46 9.33 -1.63 -20.27
N PHE A 47 9.94 -0.71 -19.53
CA PHE A 47 10.48 0.56 -20.02
C PHE A 47 12.00 0.51 -20.15
N LYS A 48 12.49 -0.44 -20.96
CA LYS A 48 13.93 -0.70 -21.13
C LYS A 48 14.70 0.50 -21.67
N HIS A 49 14.04 1.38 -22.42
CA HIS A 49 14.67 2.57 -23.00
C HIS A 49 14.95 3.65 -21.95
N CYS A 50 14.33 3.63 -20.77
CA CYS A 50 14.61 4.60 -19.71
C CYS A 50 16.05 4.49 -19.22
N PHE A 51 16.68 5.63 -18.89
CA PHE A 51 18.05 5.66 -18.42
C PHE A 51 18.25 4.76 -17.19
N ASN A 52 19.20 3.83 -17.28
CA ASN A 52 19.64 3.00 -16.17
C ASN A 52 21.18 3.03 -16.12
N PRO A 53 21.80 3.54 -15.04
CA PRO A 53 23.26 3.62 -14.95
C PRO A 53 23.95 2.26 -14.99
N SER A 54 23.25 1.17 -14.66
CA SER A 54 23.78 -0.19 -14.74
C SER A 54 23.75 -0.78 -16.16
N ARG A 55 22.97 -0.21 -17.09
CA ARG A 55 22.78 -0.74 -18.46
C ARG A 55 23.18 0.23 -19.55
N HIS A 56 23.20 1.53 -19.26
CA HIS A 56 23.35 2.59 -20.25
C HIS A 56 24.55 3.48 -19.95
N LEU A 57 25.21 3.90 -21.02
CA LEU A 57 26.26 4.91 -21.00
C LEU A 57 25.71 6.24 -21.48
N ILE A 58 26.07 7.33 -20.80
CA ILE A 58 25.67 8.68 -21.21
C ILE A 58 26.45 9.06 -22.46
N VAL A 59 25.74 9.50 -23.51
CA VAL A 59 26.36 9.92 -24.78
C VAL A 59 26.28 11.42 -24.98
N ALA A 60 25.20 12.04 -24.51
CA ALA A 60 25.04 13.49 -24.55
C ALA A 60 24.53 13.99 -23.20
N GLN A 61 25.21 14.99 -22.67
CA GLN A 61 24.85 15.67 -21.43
C GLN A 61 24.99 17.18 -21.62
N ASN A 62 24.07 17.95 -21.07
CA ASN A 62 24.21 19.40 -21.05
C ASN A 62 25.36 19.80 -20.11
N PRO A 63 26.38 20.52 -20.57
CA PRO A 63 27.57 20.84 -19.77
C PRO A 63 27.29 21.82 -18.62
N ASN A 64 26.19 22.57 -18.69
CA ASN A 64 25.85 23.59 -17.69
C ASN A 64 24.84 23.07 -16.66
N THR A 65 23.87 22.25 -17.09
CA THR A 65 22.79 21.74 -16.21
C THR A 65 22.98 20.29 -15.78
N PHE A 66 23.95 19.58 -16.36
CA PHE A 66 24.18 18.15 -16.19
C PHE A 66 22.98 17.25 -16.55
N GLU A 67 22.02 17.80 -17.29
CA GLU A 67 20.88 17.04 -17.78
C GLU A 67 21.33 16.01 -18.82
N ILE A 68 20.89 14.76 -18.66
CA ILE A 68 21.18 13.68 -19.60
C ILE A 68 20.24 13.82 -20.80
N LEU A 69 20.80 14.11 -21.97
CA LEU A 69 20.04 14.33 -23.20
C LEU A 69 19.90 13.04 -24.01
N ALA A 70 20.93 12.19 -23.99
CA ALA A 70 20.94 10.90 -24.67
C ALA A 70 21.83 9.87 -23.98
N TRP A 71 21.44 8.61 -24.08
CA TRP A 71 22.20 7.47 -23.55
C TRP A 71 22.14 6.29 -24.50
N LYS A 72 23.09 5.38 -24.35
CA LYS A 72 23.29 4.25 -25.26
C LYS A 72 23.36 2.94 -24.50
N ASP A 73 22.75 1.90 -25.05
CA ASP A 73 22.85 0.54 -24.51
C ASP A 73 24.10 -0.21 -25.00
N VAL A 74 24.30 -1.40 -24.44
CA VAL A 74 25.39 -2.31 -24.80
C VAL A 74 25.34 -2.80 -26.26
N LEU A 75 24.17 -2.73 -26.92
CA LEU A 75 23.97 -3.19 -28.29
C LEU A 75 24.26 -2.11 -29.33
N GLY A 76 24.34 -0.85 -28.93
CA GLY A 76 24.60 0.24 -29.85
C GLY A 76 23.49 1.28 -29.95
N ASN A 77 22.31 0.98 -29.41
CA ASN A 77 21.12 1.80 -29.63
C ASN A 77 21.17 3.05 -28.75
N VAL A 78 20.84 4.20 -29.34
CA VAL A 78 20.80 5.49 -28.65
C VAL A 78 19.35 5.84 -28.37
N TYR A 79 19.09 6.21 -27.12
CA TYR A 79 17.79 6.65 -26.62
C TYR A 79 17.89 8.08 -26.09
N THR A 80 16.76 8.76 -26.06
CA THR A 80 16.60 10.17 -25.71
C THR A 80 15.33 10.37 -24.87
N GLY A 81 15.18 11.55 -24.27
CA GLY A 81 13.93 11.95 -23.62
C GLY A 81 12.70 11.98 -24.54
N GLY A 82 12.90 12.01 -25.87
CA GLY A 82 11.83 12.01 -26.86
C GLY A 82 11.21 10.64 -27.12
N ASP A 83 11.87 9.56 -26.70
CA ASP A 83 11.40 8.20 -26.94
C ASP A 83 10.07 7.91 -26.26
N LEU A 84 9.17 7.21 -26.96
CA LEU A 84 7.82 6.92 -26.47
C LEU A 84 7.83 6.25 -25.10
N GLN A 85 8.68 5.23 -24.91
CA GLN A 85 8.79 4.53 -23.62
C GLN A 85 9.26 5.48 -22.50
N VAL A 86 10.19 6.38 -22.79
CA VAL A 86 10.69 7.34 -21.80
C VAL A 86 9.61 8.34 -21.43
N ARG A 87 8.85 8.82 -22.41
CA ARG A 87 7.73 9.74 -22.20
C ARG A 87 6.55 9.10 -21.47
N LEU A 88 6.31 7.81 -21.68
CA LEU A 88 5.22 7.08 -21.05
C LEU A 88 5.54 6.61 -19.62
N PHE A 89 6.82 6.50 -19.27
CA PHE A 89 7.25 5.99 -17.96
C PHE A 89 6.62 6.73 -16.77
N PRO A 90 6.58 8.08 -16.71
CA PRO A 90 5.90 8.79 -15.62
C PRO A 90 4.42 8.43 -15.50
N TYR A 91 3.72 8.28 -16.62
CA TYR A 91 2.30 7.88 -16.61
C TYR A 91 2.12 6.45 -16.10
N ALA A 92 3.03 5.55 -16.44
CA ALA A 92 3.00 4.19 -15.91
C ALA A 92 3.23 4.16 -14.38
N LEU A 93 4.08 5.04 -13.84
CA LEU A 93 4.23 5.20 -12.39
C LEU A 93 2.95 5.72 -11.73
N PHE A 94 2.26 6.68 -12.36
CA PHE A 94 0.96 7.14 -11.87
C PHE A 94 -0.09 6.03 -11.86
N VAL A 95 -0.16 5.25 -12.93
CA VAL A 95 -1.09 4.11 -13.01
C VAL A 95 -0.76 3.06 -11.95
N LEU A 96 0.52 2.74 -11.75
CA LEU A 96 0.96 1.80 -10.71
C LEU A 96 0.48 2.27 -9.33
N GLY A 97 0.76 3.52 -8.97
CA GLY A 97 0.34 4.07 -7.68
C GLY A 97 -1.19 4.11 -7.51
N LEU A 98 -1.94 4.41 -8.57
CA LEU A 98 -3.41 4.38 -8.53
C LEU A 98 -3.96 2.96 -8.32
N VAL A 99 -3.41 1.98 -9.01
CA VAL A 99 -3.81 0.57 -8.84
C VAL A 99 -3.52 0.10 -7.42
N GLU A 100 -2.32 0.40 -6.89
CA GLU A 100 -1.96 0.04 -5.52
C GLU A 100 -2.84 0.73 -4.48
N ALA A 101 -3.09 2.03 -4.64
CA ALA A 101 -3.99 2.78 -3.77
C ALA A 101 -5.42 2.23 -3.79
N ALA A 102 -5.93 1.85 -4.96
CA ALA A 102 -7.25 1.24 -5.10
C ALA A 102 -7.32 -0.12 -4.37
N VAL A 103 -6.30 -0.98 -4.55
CA VAL A 103 -6.22 -2.29 -3.88
C VAL A 103 -6.13 -2.11 -2.36
N LEU A 104 -5.26 -1.23 -1.88
CA LEU A 104 -5.09 -0.99 -0.44
C LEU A 104 -6.35 -0.42 0.21
N THR A 105 -7.02 0.51 -0.47
CA THR A 105 -8.29 1.06 -0.02
C THR A 105 -9.36 -0.03 0.07
N GLY A 106 -9.42 -0.92 -0.93
CA GLY A 106 -10.31 -2.08 -0.94
C GLY A 106 -10.04 -3.03 0.23
N VAL A 107 -8.78 -3.39 0.44
CA VAL A 107 -8.35 -4.27 1.56
C VAL A 107 -8.67 -3.64 2.90
N TYR A 108 -8.38 -2.36 3.08
CA TYR A 108 -8.69 -1.63 4.31
C TYR A 108 -10.19 -1.61 4.61
N HIS A 109 -11.02 -1.34 3.59
CA HIS A 109 -12.47 -1.34 3.75
C HIS A 109 -13.00 -2.74 4.12
N LEU A 110 -12.48 -3.78 3.47
CA LEU A 110 -12.78 -5.19 3.79
C LEU A 110 -12.39 -5.54 5.24
N LEU A 111 -11.20 -5.13 5.68
CA LEU A 111 -10.71 -5.41 7.03
C LEU A 111 -11.58 -4.73 8.09
N LYS A 112 -11.94 -3.46 7.87
CA LYS A 112 -12.82 -2.70 8.75
C LYS A 112 -14.22 -3.33 8.83
N TRP A 113 -14.75 -3.78 7.69
CA TRP A 113 -16.04 -4.47 7.63
C TRP A 113 -16.02 -5.79 8.41
N HIS A 114 -14.99 -6.62 8.20
CA HIS A 114 -14.82 -7.89 8.90
C HIS A 114 -14.66 -7.71 10.42
N CYS A 115 -13.86 -6.75 10.85
CA CYS A 115 -13.67 -6.47 12.28
C CYS A 115 -14.98 -6.00 12.94
N SER A 116 -15.74 -5.15 12.25
CA SER A 116 -17.05 -4.68 12.72
C SER A 116 -18.06 -5.83 12.85
N LEU A 117 -18.10 -6.74 11.88
CA LEU A 117 -18.94 -7.95 11.95
C LEU A 117 -18.54 -8.86 13.12
N MET A 118 -17.24 -9.10 13.32
CA MET A 118 -16.76 -9.95 14.42
C MET A 118 -17.19 -9.41 15.78
N LEU A 119 -17.09 -8.09 16.00
CA LEU A 119 -17.54 -7.45 17.24
C LEU A 119 -19.05 -7.59 17.46
N LEU A 120 -19.85 -7.47 16.39
CA LEU A 120 -21.29 -7.66 16.47
C LEU A 120 -21.69 -9.09 16.79
N PHE A 121 -21.06 -10.09 16.16
CA PHE A 121 -21.31 -11.50 16.47
C PHE A 121 -20.89 -11.86 17.89
N ASN A 122 -19.77 -11.30 18.38
CA ASN A 122 -19.32 -11.55 19.74
C ASN A 122 -20.26 -10.91 20.80
N ARG A 123 -20.97 -9.84 20.44
CA ARG A 123 -22.06 -9.25 21.25
C ARG A 123 -23.32 -10.13 21.31
N GLY A 124 -23.57 -10.92 20.26
CA GLY A 124 -24.73 -11.82 20.16
C GLY A 124 -24.57 -13.16 20.87
N ALA A 125 -23.35 -13.50 21.32
CA ALA A 125 -23.13 -14.67 22.16
C ALA A 125 -23.58 -14.35 23.60
N PRO A 126 -24.62 -15.02 24.14
CA PRO A 126 -25.02 -14.78 25.52
C PRO A 126 -23.85 -15.13 26.43
N ALA A 127 -23.53 -14.22 27.34
CA ALA A 127 -22.69 -14.45 28.51
C ALA A 127 -23.35 -15.47 29.44
N GLY A 128 -23.52 -16.71 28.97
CA GLY A 128 -23.90 -17.85 29.76
C GLY A 128 -22.63 -18.53 30.26
N SER A 129 -22.48 -18.58 31.58
CA SER A 129 -21.46 -19.36 32.30
C SER A 129 -20.09 -18.73 32.53
N ARG A 130 -20.05 -17.50 33.08
CA ARG A 130 -19.15 -17.30 34.24
C ARG A 130 -19.95 -17.58 35.49
N GLY A 131 -19.86 -18.83 35.93
CA GLY A 131 -20.42 -19.31 37.18
C GLY A 131 -19.97 -18.40 38.33
N ASN A 132 -20.97 -17.82 38.98
CA ASN A 132 -20.86 -17.19 40.27
C ASN A 132 -20.69 -18.30 41.32
N PRO A 133 -19.55 -18.45 42.00
CA PRO A 133 -19.51 -19.27 43.21
C PRO A 133 -20.27 -18.50 44.29
N SER A 134 -21.54 -18.83 44.40
CA SER A 134 -22.39 -18.55 45.55
C SER A 134 -21.66 -18.89 46.85
N ASN A 135 -21.34 -17.87 47.62
CA ASN A 135 -21.94 -17.66 48.93
C ASN A 135 -22.26 -18.96 49.72
N THR A 136 -21.22 -19.59 50.28
CA THR A 136 -21.30 -20.38 51.52
C THR A 136 -20.96 -19.39 52.64
N GLY A 137 -21.91 -18.79 53.34
CA GLY A 137 -22.80 -19.48 54.25
C GLY A 137 -22.13 -19.53 55.63
N CYS A 138 -22.31 -18.48 56.42
CA CYS A 138 -22.08 -18.51 57.86
C CYS A 138 -22.93 -19.63 58.48
N LEU A 139 -22.31 -20.48 59.29
CA LEU A 139 -22.77 -20.93 60.61
C LEU A 139 -21.57 -21.48 61.37
#